data_AF-A0A397SRB6-F1
#
_entry.id   AF-A0A397SRB6-F1
#
_cell.length_a   1.000
_cell.length_b   1.000
_cell.length_c   1.000
_cell.angle_alpha   90.00
_cell.angle_beta   90.00
_cell.angle_gamma   90.00
#
_symmetry.space_group_name_H-M   'P 1'
#
loop_
_entity.id
_entity.type
_entity.pdbx_description
1 polymer ?
#
loop_
_entity_poly.entity_id
_entity_poly.type
_entity_poly.pdbx_seq_one_letter_code
_entity_poly.pdbx_strand_id
1 'polypeptide(L)'
;MDMEYGYFADVKCKNEEDNNNAYLVPDKVLDLADLEIPDDPIIPSLDEGIISFKMKQHKEAWKCFDYHASNGNTTAKYWKGRYLWDGYLDNIKGRKEEGKALLKEAADEGIPDAQLRYAFILLSALTKIPKDEDKRIKWLRMAALRNNTKAIDLLKQIGINIYEL
;
A
#
# COMPACT_ATOMS: atom_id res chain seq x y z
N MET A 1 -17.46 -11.40 -50.24
CA MET A 1 -17.30 -12.70 -49.55
C MET A 1 -16.20 -13.42 -50.31
N ASP A 2 -15.32 -14.07 -49.55
CA ASP A 2 -14.22 -14.94 -49.97
C ASP A 2 -12.80 -14.36 -49.86
N MET A 3 -12.11 -14.96 -48.88
CA MET A 3 -10.72 -14.83 -48.48
C MET A 3 -9.83 -15.67 -49.41
N GLU A 4 -8.65 -15.18 -49.77
CA GLU A 4 -7.51 -16.04 -50.10
C GLU A 4 -6.22 -15.45 -49.50
N TYR A 5 -5.62 -16.24 -48.61
CA TYR A 5 -4.31 -16.02 -47.98
C TYR A 5 -3.21 -16.42 -48.96
N GLY A 6 -2.32 -15.48 -49.30
CA GLY A 6 -1.21 -15.70 -50.22
C GLY A 6 0.12 -15.99 -49.53
N TYR A 7 0.68 -17.15 -49.89
CA TYR A 7 2.09 -17.44 -50.19
C TYR A 7 3.20 -17.22 -49.14
N PHE A 8 3.68 -18.36 -48.62
CA PHE A 8 5.05 -18.58 -48.15
C PHE A 8 6.04 -18.39 -49.31
N ALA A 9 7.12 -17.64 -49.06
CA ALA A 9 8.26 -17.52 -49.97
C ALA A 9 9.47 -18.28 -49.41
N ASP A 10 10.07 -19.08 -50.29
CA ASP A 10 11.20 -19.98 -50.08
C ASP A 10 12.49 -19.27 -49.64
N VAL A 11 13.20 -19.86 -48.68
CA VAL A 11 14.65 -19.71 -48.57
C VAL A 11 15.28 -21.09 -48.70
N LYS A 12 16.01 -21.26 -49.80
CA LYS A 12 16.66 -22.48 -50.29
C LYS A 12 17.68 -23.05 -49.30
N CYS A 13 17.54 -24.35 -49.02
CA CYS A 13 18.61 -25.21 -48.52
C CYS A 13 19.76 -25.31 -49.53
N LYS A 14 21.00 -25.31 -49.02
CA LYS A 14 22.13 -26.00 -49.64
C LYS A 14 22.70 -26.98 -48.61
N ASN A 15 22.66 -28.26 -48.98
CA ASN A 15 23.43 -29.38 -48.42
C ASN A 15 24.92 -29.16 -48.77
N GLU A 16 25.95 -29.85 -48.31
CA GLU A 16 26.23 -31.15 -47.67
C GLU A 16 27.77 -31.03 -47.40
N GLU A 17 28.40 -31.48 -46.31
CA GLU A 17 28.80 -32.87 -46.06
C GLU A 17 29.67 -32.89 -44.78
N ASP A 18 29.43 -33.90 -43.95
CA ASP A 18 30.41 -34.74 -43.26
C ASP A 18 31.39 -34.12 -42.25
N ASN A 19 31.03 -34.22 -40.96
CA ASN A 19 31.87 -34.98 -40.04
C ASN A 19 31.06 -35.58 -38.89
N ASN A 20 31.14 -36.91 -38.79
CA ASN A 20 30.63 -37.72 -37.71
C ASN A 20 31.15 -37.25 -36.35
N ASN A 21 30.25 -36.78 -35.49
CA ASN A 21 30.36 -37.10 -34.07
C ASN A 21 28.97 -37.27 -33.47
N ALA A 22 28.62 -38.53 -33.21
CA ALA A 22 27.41 -38.90 -32.52
C ALA A 22 27.48 -38.41 -31.07
N TYR A 23 26.91 -37.25 -30.79
CA TYR A 23 26.43 -36.92 -29.46
C TYR A 23 24.92 -37.04 -29.46
N LEU A 24 24.46 -38.25 -29.14
CA LEU A 24 23.13 -38.50 -28.61
C LEU A 24 23.01 -37.63 -27.34
N VAL A 25 22.38 -36.47 -27.44
CA VAL A 25 21.81 -35.81 -26.26
C VAL A 25 20.58 -36.64 -25.92
N PRO A 26 20.55 -37.39 -24.81
CA PRO A 26 19.33 -38.07 -24.41
C PRO A 26 18.24 -37.00 -24.22
N ASP A 27 17.01 -37.30 -24.63
CA ASP A 27 15.81 -36.52 -24.34
C ASP A 27 15.82 -36.15 -22.85
N LYS A 28 16.31 -34.95 -22.55
CA LYS A 28 16.23 -34.39 -21.22
C LYS A 28 14.82 -33.86 -21.13
N VAL A 29 13.90 -34.77 -20.80
CA VAL A 29 12.58 -34.42 -20.28
C VAL A 29 12.88 -33.42 -19.16
N LEU A 30 12.56 -32.16 -19.39
CA LEU A 30 12.72 -31.12 -18.39
C LEU A 30 11.68 -31.45 -17.33
N ASP A 31 12.08 -32.17 -16.29
CA ASP A 31 11.24 -32.48 -15.14
C ASP A 31 10.77 -31.14 -14.55
N LEU A 32 9.52 -30.76 -14.84
CA LEU A 32 8.83 -29.61 -14.24
C LEU A 32 8.68 -29.74 -12.71
N ALA A 33 9.11 -30.86 -12.14
CA ALA A 33 9.07 -31.17 -10.72
C ALA A 33 10.17 -30.48 -9.89
N ASP A 34 11.25 -29.99 -10.53
CA ASP A 34 12.40 -29.36 -9.83
C ASP A 34 12.38 -27.82 -9.88
N LEU A 35 11.28 -27.20 -10.32
CA LEU A 35 11.07 -25.78 -10.07
C LEU A 35 10.64 -25.63 -8.61
N GLU A 36 11.61 -25.53 -7.71
CA GLU A 36 11.40 -24.99 -6.38
C GLU A 36 10.76 -23.60 -6.54
N ILE A 37 9.44 -23.52 -6.44
CA ILE A 37 8.75 -22.24 -6.27
C ILE A 37 9.28 -21.73 -4.93
N PRO A 38 10.02 -20.60 -4.90
CA PRO A 38 10.54 -20.11 -3.64
C PRO A 38 9.37 -19.97 -2.67
N ASP A 39 9.54 -20.47 -1.44
CA ASP A 39 8.60 -20.32 -0.30
C ASP A 39 8.55 -18.84 0.17
N ASP A 40 8.48 -17.91 -0.79
CA ASP A 40 8.34 -16.50 -0.50
C ASP A 40 7.02 -16.30 0.24
N PRO A 41 7.04 -15.66 1.42
CA PRO A 41 5.85 -15.47 2.20
C PRO A 41 4.82 -14.71 1.36
N ILE A 42 3.66 -15.33 1.14
CA ILE A 42 2.54 -14.71 0.42
C ILE A 42 2.15 -13.44 1.18
N ILE A 43 2.52 -12.29 0.63
CA ILE A 43 2.15 -10.99 1.19
C ILE A 43 0.78 -10.61 0.63
N PRO A 44 -0.24 -10.41 1.49
CA PRO A 44 -1.54 -9.95 1.03
C PRO A 44 -1.44 -8.60 0.32
N SER A 45 -2.28 -8.41 -0.68
CA SER A 45 -2.51 -7.09 -1.28
C SER A 45 -3.02 -6.10 -0.23
N LEU A 46 -2.85 -4.81 -0.50
CA LEU A 46 -3.31 -3.76 0.40
C LEU A 46 -4.82 -3.86 0.71
N ASP A 47 -5.64 -4.22 -0.29
CA ASP A 47 -7.08 -4.38 -0.13
C ASP A 47 -7.43 -5.56 0.77
N GLU A 48 -6.72 -6.68 0.62
CA GLU A 48 -6.85 -7.83 1.53
C GLU A 48 -6.47 -7.44 2.95
N GLY A 49 -5.39 -6.65 3.14
CA GLY A 49 -5.04 -6.11 4.46
C GLY A 49 -6.15 -5.25 5.07
N ILE A 50 -6.81 -4.41 4.27
CA ILE A 50 -7.95 -3.60 4.70
C ILE A 50 -9.16 -4.48 5.05
N ILE A 51 -9.42 -5.54 4.28
CA ILE A 51 -10.46 -6.52 4.58
C ILE A 51 -10.15 -7.25 5.89
N SER A 52 -8.92 -7.72 6.09
CA SER A 52 -8.48 -8.36 7.33
C SER A 52 -8.64 -7.42 8.54
N PHE A 53 -8.34 -6.12 8.39
CA PHE A 53 -8.62 -5.13 9.44
C PHE A 53 -10.11 -5.07 9.79
N LYS A 54 -11.00 -5.01 8.78
CA LYS A 54 -12.46 -5.01 9.00
C LYS A 54 -12.94 -6.29 9.68
N MET A 55 -12.30 -7.42 9.38
CA MET A 55 -12.56 -8.73 10.00
C MET A 55 -11.87 -8.91 11.37
N LYS A 56 -11.18 -7.89 11.90
CA LYS A 56 -10.39 -7.94 13.15
C LYS A 56 -9.27 -9.00 13.14
N GLN A 57 -8.83 -9.41 11.97
CA GLN A 57 -7.67 -10.27 11.75
C GLN A 57 -6.40 -9.42 11.82
N HIS A 58 -6.05 -8.99 13.04
CA HIS A 58 -5.04 -7.97 13.26
C HIS A 58 -3.62 -8.41 12.86
N LYS A 59 -3.29 -9.71 12.96
CA LYS A 59 -1.96 -10.22 12.59
C LYS A 59 -1.77 -10.22 11.07
N GLU A 60 -2.78 -10.65 10.34
CA GLU A 60 -2.81 -10.71 8.88
C GLU A 60 -2.75 -9.30 8.29
N ALA A 61 -3.62 -8.41 8.79
CA ALA A 61 -3.62 -7.01 8.41
C ALA A 61 -2.27 -6.32 8.71
N TRP A 62 -1.66 -6.62 9.85
CA TRP A 62 -0.35 -6.06 10.21
C TRP A 62 0.74 -6.48 9.23
N LYS A 63 0.84 -7.76 8.87
CA LYS A 63 1.83 -8.24 7.88
C LYS A 63 1.73 -7.47 6.56
N CYS A 64 0.49 -7.29 6.07
CA CYS A 64 0.21 -6.51 4.87
C CYS A 64 0.67 -5.05 5.04
N PHE A 65 0.19 -4.35 6.08
CA PHE A 65 0.51 -2.94 6.26
C PHE A 65 1.99 -2.67 6.52
N ASP A 66 2.66 -3.56 7.27
CA ASP A 66 4.09 -3.44 7.56
C ASP A 66 4.94 -3.57 6.29
N TYR A 67 4.63 -4.57 5.46
CA TYR A 67 5.31 -4.78 4.18
C TYR A 67 5.08 -3.61 3.23
N HIS A 68 3.82 -3.24 2.97
CA HIS A 68 3.51 -2.19 1.98
C HIS A 68 3.98 -0.81 2.44
N ALA A 69 3.93 -0.51 3.75
CA ALA A 69 4.46 0.75 4.29
C ALA A 69 5.99 0.83 4.13
N SER A 70 6.71 -0.27 4.34
CA SER A 70 8.16 -0.36 4.14
C SER A 70 8.55 -0.18 2.68
N ASN A 71 7.66 -0.53 1.75
CA ASN A 71 7.81 -0.28 0.32
C ASN A 71 7.26 1.10 -0.13
N GLY A 72 7.00 2.02 0.81
CA GLY A 72 6.64 3.40 0.50
C GLY A 72 5.16 3.65 0.23
N ASN A 73 4.28 2.65 0.33
CA ASN A 73 2.85 2.85 0.09
C ASN A 73 2.22 3.74 1.17
N THR A 74 1.76 4.92 0.78
CA THR A 74 1.18 5.93 1.69
C THR A 74 -0.05 5.44 2.46
N THR A 75 -0.95 4.70 1.80
CA THR A 75 -2.14 4.15 2.47
C THR A 75 -1.75 3.10 3.50
N ALA A 76 -0.76 2.26 3.20
CA ALA A 76 -0.23 1.30 4.16
C ALA A 76 0.47 1.99 5.33
N LYS A 77 1.22 3.08 5.11
CA LYS A 77 1.78 3.92 6.17
C LYS A 77 0.70 4.46 7.11
N TYR A 78 -0.43 4.93 6.55
CA TYR A 78 -1.58 5.34 7.35
C TYR A 78 -2.09 4.19 8.25
N TRP A 79 -2.28 3.00 7.68
CA TRP A 79 -2.80 1.85 8.43
C TRP A 79 -1.81 1.35 9.49
N LYS A 80 -0.52 1.21 9.15
CA LYS A 80 0.55 0.86 10.09
C LYS A 80 0.61 1.89 11.22
N GLY A 81 0.63 3.18 10.88
CA GLY A 81 0.69 4.27 11.85
C GLY A 81 -0.51 4.26 12.80
N ARG A 82 -1.70 3.99 12.27
CA ARG A 82 -2.91 3.78 13.08
C ARG A 82 -2.79 2.59 14.02
N TYR A 83 -2.28 1.45 13.56
CA TYR A 83 -2.09 0.26 14.39
C TYR A 83 -1.18 0.53 15.59
N LEU A 84 -0.08 1.23 15.34
CA LEU A 84 0.90 1.61 16.35
C LEU A 84 0.36 2.64 17.34
N TRP A 85 -0.39 3.63 16.86
CA TRP A 85 -0.95 4.70 17.69
C TRP A 85 -2.12 4.21 18.56
N ASP A 86 -3.13 3.59 17.94
CA ASP A 86 -4.34 3.09 18.61
C ASP A 86 -4.02 1.86 19.47
N GLY A 87 -2.93 1.16 19.16
CA GLY A 87 -2.39 0.09 19.98
C GLY A 87 -3.07 -1.27 19.80
N TYR A 88 -3.44 -1.60 18.56
CA TYR A 88 -4.09 -2.88 18.20
C TYR A 88 -3.20 -4.13 18.38
N LEU A 89 -1.89 -3.93 18.57
CA LEU A 89 -0.93 -4.98 18.87
C LEU A 89 -0.17 -4.65 20.15
N ASP A 90 0.02 -5.68 20.97
CA ASP A 90 0.74 -5.59 22.24
C ASP A 90 2.27 -5.60 22.04
N ASN A 91 3.00 -5.15 23.06
CA ASN A 91 4.45 -5.30 23.19
C ASN A 91 5.34 -4.60 22.14
N ILE A 92 4.80 -3.69 21.33
CA ILE A 92 5.59 -2.85 20.43
C ILE A 92 6.15 -1.63 21.19
N LYS A 93 7.46 -1.64 21.46
CA LYS A 93 8.17 -0.51 22.11
C LYS A 93 8.20 0.71 21.19
N GLY A 94 8.05 1.91 21.74
CA GLY A 94 8.12 3.16 20.96
C GLY A 94 6.96 3.39 19.98
N ARG A 95 5.94 2.51 19.97
CA ARG A 95 4.85 2.50 18.98
C ARG A 95 4.18 3.85 18.75
N LYS A 96 3.96 4.65 19.80
CA LYS A 96 3.24 5.92 19.65
C LYS A 96 4.02 6.95 18.84
N GLU A 97 5.34 7.05 19.03
CA GLU A 97 6.15 8.01 18.26
C GLU A 97 6.28 7.59 16.80
N GLU A 98 6.55 6.30 16.54
CA GLU A 98 6.56 5.77 15.16
C GLU A 98 5.17 5.92 14.50
N GLY A 99 4.11 5.57 15.22
CA GLY A 99 2.74 5.68 14.71
C GLY A 99 2.36 7.12 14.37
N LYS A 100 2.75 8.07 15.20
CA LYS A 100 2.57 9.51 14.95
C LYS A 100 3.36 9.97 13.73
N ALA A 101 4.60 9.53 13.56
CA ALA A 101 5.43 9.88 12.41
C ALA A 101 4.81 9.36 11.10
N LEU A 102 4.42 8.08 11.05
CA LEU A 102 3.77 7.48 9.89
C LEU A 102 2.43 8.15 9.55
N LEU A 103 1.62 8.50 10.56
CA LEU A 103 0.37 9.22 10.36
C LEU A 103 0.61 10.65 9.86
N LYS A 104 1.70 11.30 10.28
CA LYS A 104 2.10 12.60 9.74
C LYS A 104 2.48 12.48 8.27
N GLU A 105 3.35 11.52 7.92
CA GLU A 105 3.76 11.29 6.52
C GLU A 105 2.55 11.05 5.62
N ALA A 106 1.64 10.15 6.01
CA ALA A 106 0.43 9.90 5.24
C ALA A 106 -0.49 11.14 5.15
N ALA A 107 -0.52 11.98 6.18
CA ALA A 107 -1.27 13.23 6.18
C ALA A 107 -0.66 14.27 5.23
N ASP A 108 0.67 14.40 5.23
CA ASP A 108 1.43 15.28 4.32
C ASP A 108 1.18 14.88 2.85
N GLU A 109 1.14 13.57 2.56
CA GLU A 109 0.80 12.99 1.25
C GLU A 109 -0.69 13.08 0.89
N GLY A 110 -1.52 13.64 1.77
CA GLY A 110 -2.89 13.99 1.44
C GLY A 110 -3.94 12.91 1.69
N ILE A 111 -3.64 11.86 2.48
CA ILE A 111 -4.63 10.87 2.89
C ILE A 111 -5.61 11.54 3.87
N PRO A 112 -6.91 11.70 3.53
CA PRO A 112 -7.83 12.51 4.34
C PRO A 112 -8.04 11.93 5.74
N ASP A 113 -8.08 10.60 5.86
CA ASP A 113 -8.17 9.93 7.16
C ASP A 113 -6.90 10.10 8.01
N ALA A 114 -5.73 10.19 7.39
CA ALA A 114 -4.48 10.45 8.10
C ALA A 114 -4.44 11.88 8.62
N GLN A 115 -4.87 12.86 7.80
CA GLN A 115 -4.98 14.26 8.20
C GLN A 115 -5.92 14.45 9.39
N LEU A 116 -7.10 13.83 9.35
CA LEU A 116 -8.04 13.80 10.48
C LEU A 116 -7.38 13.22 11.75
N ARG A 117 -6.75 12.04 11.63
CA ARG A 117 -6.10 11.38 12.78
C ARG A 117 -4.96 12.20 13.34
N TYR A 118 -4.10 12.75 12.50
CA TYR A 118 -2.98 13.56 12.94
C TYR A 118 -3.46 14.84 13.65
N ALA A 119 -4.57 15.44 13.20
CA ALA A 119 -5.21 16.52 13.93
C ALA A 119 -5.64 16.12 15.35
N PHE A 120 -6.18 14.92 15.53
CA PHE A 120 -6.52 14.39 16.87
C PHE A 120 -5.29 14.07 17.71
N ILE A 121 -4.21 13.60 17.10
CA ILE A 121 -2.94 13.39 17.81
C ILE A 121 -2.43 14.72 18.36
N LEU A 122 -2.43 15.77 17.54
CA LEU A 122 -2.04 17.11 17.97
C LEU A 122 -2.95 17.66 19.07
N LEU A 123 -4.26 17.32 19.08
CA LEU A 123 -5.18 17.67 20.17
C LEU A 123 -4.76 17.02 21.49
N SER A 124 -4.42 15.73 21.46
CA SER A 124 -4.02 15.01 22.67
C SER A 124 -2.72 15.51 23.30
N ALA A 125 -1.89 16.22 22.52
CA ALA A 125 -0.59 16.74 22.95
C ALA A 125 -0.65 18.18 23.53
N LEU A 126 -1.75 18.92 23.35
CA LEU A 126 -1.86 20.33 23.76
C LEU A 126 -2.84 20.48 24.93
N THR A 127 -2.38 21.09 26.03
CA THR A 127 -3.17 21.29 27.26
C THR A 127 -3.95 22.62 27.32
N LYS A 128 -3.63 23.61 26.48
CA LYS A 128 -4.35 24.90 26.32
C LYS A 128 -4.18 25.41 24.88
N ILE A 129 -5.25 25.93 24.26
CA ILE A 129 -5.27 26.22 22.82
C ILE A 129 -5.90 27.60 22.53
N PRO A 130 -5.16 28.54 21.93
CA PRO A 130 -5.72 29.72 21.25
C PRO A 130 -6.35 29.31 19.91
N LYS A 131 -7.54 29.85 19.60
CA LYS A 131 -8.42 29.39 18.51
C LYS A 131 -7.91 29.65 17.07
N ASP A 132 -7.11 30.69 16.84
CA ASP A 132 -7.04 31.28 15.50
C ASP A 132 -5.80 30.88 14.65
N GLU A 133 -4.84 30.12 15.21
CA GLU A 133 -3.65 29.62 14.47
C GLU A 133 -3.34 28.14 14.77
N ASP A 134 -4.36 27.34 15.06
CA ASP A 134 -4.13 25.96 15.46
C ASP A 134 -3.82 25.06 14.26
N LYS A 135 -2.59 24.51 14.23
CA LYS A 135 -2.14 23.48 13.27
C LYS A 135 -3.15 22.33 13.13
N ARG A 136 -3.90 21.99 14.18
CA ARG A 136 -4.98 21.00 14.13
C ARG A 136 -6.11 21.39 13.19
N ILE A 137 -6.57 22.64 13.25
CA ILE A 137 -7.66 23.13 12.40
C ILE A 137 -7.23 23.11 10.94
N LYS A 138 -5.97 23.45 10.66
CA LYS A 138 -5.40 23.29 9.31
C LYS A 138 -5.53 21.85 8.80
N TRP A 139 -5.13 20.86 9.59
CA TRP A 139 -5.25 19.45 9.21
C TRP A 139 -6.71 18.99 9.04
N LEU A 140 -7.62 19.45 9.92
CA LEU A 140 -9.06 19.17 9.77
C LEU A 140 -9.64 19.79 8.49
N ARG A 141 -9.27 21.04 8.16
CA ARG A 141 -9.68 21.69 6.91
C ARG A 141 -9.17 20.93 5.70
N MET A 142 -7.90 20.52 5.69
CA MET A 142 -7.34 19.70 4.61
C MET A 142 -8.11 18.39 4.41
N ALA A 143 -8.44 17.69 5.51
CA ALA A 143 -9.24 16.47 5.45
C ALA A 143 -10.66 16.75 4.91
N ALA A 144 -11.30 17.82 5.38
CA ALA A 144 -12.64 18.21 4.99
C ALA A 144 -12.74 18.63 3.51
N LEU A 145 -11.76 19.39 3.00
CA LEU A 145 -11.63 19.76 1.59
C LEU A 145 -11.47 18.54 0.68
N ARG A 146 -11.01 17.41 1.23
CA ARG A 146 -10.91 16.11 0.55
C ARG A 146 -12.07 15.18 0.90
N ASN A 147 -13.23 15.73 1.24
CA ASN A 147 -14.48 15.01 1.51
C ASN A 147 -14.43 14.05 2.71
N ASN A 148 -13.53 14.24 3.68
CA ASN A 148 -13.60 13.50 4.92
C ASN A 148 -14.81 13.97 5.74
N THR A 149 -15.87 13.16 5.76
CA THR A 149 -17.15 13.49 6.40
C THR A 149 -17.01 13.81 7.88
N LYS A 150 -16.18 13.06 8.61
CA LYS A 150 -15.92 13.30 10.03
C LYS A 150 -15.24 14.64 10.27
N ALA A 151 -14.29 15.03 9.41
CA ALA A 151 -13.64 16.33 9.51
C ALA A 151 -14.63 17.47 9.22
N ILE A 152 -15.48 17.31 8.19
CA ILE A 152 -16.55 18.26 7.84
C ILE A 152 -17.49 18.45 9.02
N ASP A 153 -18.00 17.35 9.60
CA ASP A 153 -18.95 17.39 10.70
C ASP A 153 -18.34 18.02 11.95
N LEU A 154 -17.07 17.72 12.25
CA LEU A 154 -16.36 18.31 13.37
C LEU A 154 -16.16 19.81 13.19
N LEU A 155 -15.74 20.27 12.01
CA LEU A 155 -15.57 21.71 11.71
C LEU A 155 -16.89 22.46 11.83
N LYS A 156 -17.99 21.87 11.34
CA LYS A 156 -19.36 22.42 11.51
C LYS A 156 -19.75 22.52 12.98
N GLN A 157 -19.50 21.47 13.77
CA GLN A 157 -19.83 21.44 15.19
C GLN A 157 -19.11 22.53 15.99
N ILE A 158 -17.87 22.84 15.63
CA ILE A 158 -17.06 23.88 16.29
C ILE A 158 -17.23 25.27 15.65
N GLY A 159 -18.08 25.40 14.63
CA GLY A 159 -18.40 26.67 13.97
C GLY A 159 -17.27 27.25 13.12
N ILE A 160 -16.37 26.41 12.58
CA ILE A 160 -15.24 26.85 11.75
C ILE A 160 -15.57 26.63 10.27
N ASN A 161 -15.36 27.68 9.47
CA ASN A 161 -15.48 27.60 8.02
C ASN A 161 -14.36 26.74 7.42
N ILE A 162 -14.73 25.85 6.50
CA ILE A 162 -13.82 24.95 5.80
C ILE A 162 -12.94 25.72 4.79
N TYR A 163 -13.46 26.81 4.23
CA TYR A 163 -12.84 27.55 3.13
C TYR A 163 -12.01 28.76 3.56
N GLU A 164 -11.96 29.06 4.86
CA GLU A 164 -11.06 30.09 5.39
C GLU A 164 -9.66 29.50 5.55
N LEU A 165 -8.63 30.19 5.02
CA LEU A 165 -7.23 29.82 5.14
C LEU A 165 -6.58 30.56 6.31
#